data_AF-A0A8H4QF75-F1
#
_entry.id   AF-A0A8H4QF75-F1
#
_cell.length_a   1.000
_cell.length_b   1.000
_cell.length_c   1.000
_cell.angle_alpha   90.00
_cell.angle_beta   90.00
_cell.angle_gamma   90.00
#
_symmetry.space_group_name_H-M   'P 1'
#
loop_
_entity.id
_entity.type
_entity.pdbx_description
1 polymer ?
#
loop_
_entity_poly.entity_id
_entity_poly.type
_entity_poly.pdbx_seq_one_letter_code
_entity_poly.pdbx_strand_id
1 'polypeptide(L)'
;MDRTGDLNQLGVNYRFSSVVVDEESERLGIDRTSGSAYHIDAQEAPRAGDRAPDAPNLAKVDHPTADNLRLFNLLSPSRHTLLIFASKVDYKSVLSAISSYSSDLVLPVVIFPLGKAEAIASPVIAVEDRQGHAHDAYKGPNNTTGIFAIRPDGVIGARVGSVEFLLRYFQSIFIKA
;
A
#
# COMPACT_ATOMS: atom_id res chain seq x y z
N MET A 1 -20.20 30.39 -4.23
CA MET A 1 -20.39 29.07 -4.88
C MET A 1 -19.36 28.14 -4.28
N ASP A 2 -19.76 27.34 -3.31
CA ASP A 2 -18.89 26.36 -2.67
C ASP A 2 -18.66 25.19 -3.61
N ARG A 3 -17.39 24.96 -3.96
CA ARG A 3 -16.92 23.75 -4.64
C ARG A 3 -16.52 22.73 -3.59
N THR A 4 -17.47 22.32 -2.75
CA THR A 4 -17.28 21.27 -1.75
C THR A 4 -16.95 19.98 -2.51
N GLY A 5 -15.93 19.24 -2.06
CA GLY A 5 -15.15 18.22 -2.81
C GLY A 5 -15.87 17.03 -3.44
N ASP A 6 -17.20 17.02 -3.51
CA ASP A 6 -18.01 15.97 -4.12
C ASP A 6 -17.81 15.82 -5.64
N LEU A 7 -17.34 16.88 -6.30
CA LEU A 7 -17.10 16.90 -7.75
C LEU A 7 -15.74 16.32 -8.18
N ASN A 8 -14.87 15.92 -7.24
CA ASN A 8 -13.53 15.38 -7.57
C ASN A 8 -13.51 13.87 -7.84
N GLN A 9 -14.66 13.18 -7.79
CA GLN A 9 -14.78 11.72 -7.95
C GLN A 9 -13.90 10.88 -7.00
N LEU A 10 -13.41 11.47 -5.90
CA LEU A 10 -12.55 10.80 -4.92
C LEU A 10 -13.33 9.85 -3.98
N GLY A 11 -14.66 9.93 -3.97
CA GLY A 11 -15.54 9.09 -3.13
C GLY A 11 -15.77 7.66 -3.64
N VAL A 12 -15.28 7.31 -4.84
CA VAL A 12 -15.39 5.95 -5.37
C VAL A 12 -14.41 5.03 -4.64
N ASN A 13 -14.94 4.09 -3.88
CA ASN A 13 -14.17 3.03 -3.24
C ASN A 13 -14.75 1.66 -3.61
N TYR A 14 -13.94 0.61 -3.49
CA TYR A 14 -14.31 -0.77 -3.77
C TYR A 14 -14.36 -1.60 -2.47
N ARG A 15 -14.62 -0.98 -1.32
CA ARG A 15 -14.59 -1.65 0.00
C ARG A 15 -15.55 -2.85 0.10
N PHE A 16 -16.60 -2.83 -0.72
CA PHE A 16 -17.61 -3.90 -0.88
C PHE A 16 -17.19 -5.05 -1.81
N SER A 17 -16.05 -4.94 -2.50
CA SER A 17 -15.57 -6.03 -3.37
C SER A 17 -15.11 -7.21 -2.53
N SER A 18 -15.59 -8.41 -2.87
CA SER A 18 -15.17 -9.68 -2.25
C SER A 18 -13.66 -9.94 -2.39
N VAL A 19 -13.02 -9.28 -3.35
CA VAL A 19 -11.61 -9.42 -3.68
C VAL A 19 -10.72 -8.62 -2.72
N VAL A 20 -11.25 -7.58 -2.08
CA VAL A 20 -10.48 -6.74 -1.15
C VAL A 20 -10.21 -7.52 0.14
N VAL A 21 -9.08 -7.26 0.80
CA VAL A 21 -8.74 -7.84 2.12
C VAL A 21 -8.30 -6.73 3.08
N ASP A 22 -8.98 -6.61 4.22
CA ASP A 22 -8.63 -5.64 5.26
C ASP A 22 -8.54 -6.36 6.60
N GLU A 23 -7.32 -6.80 6.96
CA GLU A 23 -7.08 -7.62 8.15
C GLU A 23 -7.59 -6.95 9.42
N GLU A 24 -7.41 -5.63 9.52
CA GLU A 24 -7.80 -4.88 10.71
C GLU A 24 -9.31 -4.68 10.81
N SER A 25 -10.00 -4.40 9.69
CA SER A 25 -11.46 -4.31 9.68
C SER A 25 -12.08 -5.66 10.03
N GLU A 26 -11.53 -6.76 9.52
CA GLU A 26 -11.96 -8.13 9.87
C GLU A 26 -11.73 -8.44 11.36
N ARG A 27 -10.56 -8.09 11.91
CA ARG A 27 -10.23 -8.31 13.32
C ARG A 27 -11.14 -7.52 14.27
N LEU A 28 -11.48 -6.29 13.91
CA LEU A 28 -12.32 -5.40 14.71
C LEU A 28 -13.84 -5.61 14.46
N GLY A 29 -14.21 -6.49 13.53
CA GLY A 29 -15.60 -6.69 13.13
C GLY A 29 -16.24 -5.43 12.54
N ILE A 30 -15.43 -4.52 11.99
CA ILE A 30 -15.92 -3.29 11.36
C ILE A 30 -16.55 -3.67 10.02
N ASP A 31 -17.82 -3.31 9.85
CA ASP A 31 -18.50 -3.52 8.58
C ASP A 31 -17.79 -2.75 7.45
N ARG A 32 -17.53 -3.47 6.36
CA ARG A 32 -16.83 -2.99 5.16
C ARG A 32 -17.54 -1.80 4.50
N THR A 33 -18.83 -1.62 4.78
CA THR A 33 -19.66 -0.52 4.28
C THR A 33 -19.75 0.68 5.22
N SER A 34 -19.29 0.53 6.46
CA SER A 34 -19.40 1.55 7.49
C SER A 34 -18.23 2.54 7.42
N GLY A 35 -18.52 3.80 7.11
CA GLY A 35 -17.57 4.92 7.08
C GLY A 35 -17.62 5.70 5.78
N SER A 36 -17.72 7.02 5.89
CA SER A 36 -17.76 7.91 4.73
C SER A 36 -16.46 7.82 3.92
N ALA A 37 -16.57 7.75 2.60
CA ALA A 37 -15.42 7.99 1.70
C ALA A 37 -14.90 9.43 1.81
N TYR A 38 -15.68 10.31 2.47
CA TYR A 38 -15.38 11.72 2.74
C TYR A 38 -15.04 12.02 4.21
N HIS A 39 -14.94 11.03 5.11
CA HIS A 39 -14.36 11.31 6.43
C HIS A 39 -12.85 11.44 6.26
N ILE A 40 -12.46 12.61 5.76
CA ILE A 40 -11.20 13.30 5.97
C ILE A 40 -11.19 13.76 7.45
N ASP A 41 -11.52 12.88 8.37
CA ASP A 41 -10.81 12.96 9.63
C ASP A 41 -9.41 12.54 9.22
N ALA A 42 -8.52 13.53 9.11
CA ALA A 42 -7.13 13.40 8.65
C ALA A 42 -6.25 12.46 9.53
N GLN A 43 -6.90 11.58 10.28
CA GLN A 43 -6.36 10.62 11.24
C GLN A 43 -6.72 9.18 10.88
N GLU A 44 -7.67 8.91 9.97
CA GLU A 44 -7.97 7.54 9.55
C GLU A 44 -7.06 7.09 8.42
N ALA A 45 -6.35 5.98 8.65
CA ALA A 45 -5.55 5.30 7.64
C ALA A 45 -6.38 4.93 6.40
N PRO A 46 -5.75 4.90 5.21
CA PRO A 46 -6.43 4.40 4.02
C PRO A 46 -6.86 2.95 4.26
N ARG A 47 -8.10 2.63 3.85
CA ARG A 47 -8.68 1.29 3.97
C ARG A 47 -8.54 0.54 2.67
N ALA A 48 -8.60 -0.79 2.76
CA ALA A 48 -8.65 -1.60 1.56
C ALA A 48 -9.97 -1.30 0.81
N GLY A 49 -9.89 -1.01 -0.48
CA GLY A 49 -10.96 -0.47 -1.32
C GLY A 49 -10.81 1.02 -1.64
N ASP A 50 -9.98 1.77 -0.90
CA ASP A 50 -9.72 3.18 -1.19
C ASP A 50 -8.68 3.36 -2.28
N ARG A 51 -8.62 4.55 -2.88
CA ARG A 51 -7.49 4.94 -3.72
C ARG A 51 -6.23 5.03 -2.87
N ALA A 52 -5.13 4.49 -3.39
CA ALA A 52 -3.83 4.64 -2.76
C ALA A 52 -3.48 6.13 -2.64
N PRO A 53 -3.22 6.67 -1.43
CA PRO A 53 -2.72 8.03 -1.27
C PRO A 53 -1.34 8.19 -1.93
N ASP A 54 -1.10 9.36 -2.53
CA ASP A 54 0.25 9.68 -2.98
C ASP A 54 1.14 10.06 -1.80
N ALA A 55 2.45 9.86 -1.96
CA ALA A 55 3.46 10.30 -1.01
C ALA A 55 4.68 10.83 -1.77
N PRO A 56 5.01 12.13 -1.67
CA PRO A 56 6.18 12.72 -2.30
C PRO A 56 7.47 12.49 -1.48
N ASN A 57 8.61 12.90 -2.05
CA ASN A 57 9.93 12.92 -1.40
C ASN A 57 10.45 11.54 -0.96
N LEU A 58 10.11 10.50 -1.72
CA LEU A 58 10.79 9.21 -1.63
C LEU A 58 12.15 9.33 -2.32
N ALA A 59 13.16 8.67 -1.77
CA ALA A 59 14.46 8.55 -2.39
C ALA A 59 14.79 7.08 -2.62
N LYS A 60 15.17 6.71 -3.84
CA LYS A 60 15.61 5.33 -4.07
C LYS A 60 16.96 5.09 -3.42
N VAL A 61 17.15 3.91 -2.83
CA VAL A 61 18.39 3.57 -2.13
C VAL A 61 19.55 3.35 -3.10
N ASP A 62 19.28 2.78 -4.29
CA ASP A 62 20.27 2.56 -5.35
C ASP A 62 20.70 3.86 -6.05
N HIS A 63 19.78 4.81 -6.17
CA HIS A 63 19.99 6.11 -6.80
C HIS A 63 19.45 7.26 -5.92
N PRO A 64 20.15 7.59 -4.82
CA PRO A 64 19.66 8.54 -3.80
C PRO A 64 19.61 10.00 -4.27
N THR A 65 20.20 10.33 -5.43
CA THR A 65 20.20 11.67 -6.04
C THR A 65 18.94 11.95 -6.87
N ALA A 66 18.06 10.96 -7.07
CA ALA A 66 16.76 11.16 -7.70
C ALA A 66 15.79 11.79 -6.68
N ASP A 67 16.00 13.08 -6.39
CA ASP A 67 15.49 13.76 -5.19
C ASP A 67 13.99 14.03 -5.11
N ASN A 68 13.15 13.47 -6.00
CA ASN A 68 11.71 13.77 -6.02
C ASN A 68 10.85 12.61 -6.52
N LEU A 69 11.16 11.38 -6.12
CA LEU A 69 10.26 10.26 -6.44
C LEU A 69 8.97 10.38 -5.63
N ARG A 70 7.83 10.26 -6.30
CA ARG A 70 6.52 10.12 -5.65
C ARG A 70 6.08 8.66 -5.71
N LEU A 71 5.27 8.24 -4.76
CA LEU A 71 4.69 6.90 -4.73
C LEU A 71 3.93 6.59 -6.02
N PHE A 72 3.20 7.56 -6.58
CA PHE A 72 2.49 7.39 -7.85
C PHE A 72 3.39 7.05 -9.05
N ASN A 73 4.65 7.47 -9.04
CA ASN A 73 5.61 7.09 -10.09
C ASN A 73 6.01 5.61 -10.02
N LEU A 74 5.74 4.92 -8.90
CA LEU A 74 6.01 3.49 -8.71
C LEU A 74 4.80 2.60 -9.03
N LEU A 75 3.62 3.19 -9.20
CA LEU A 75 2.43 2.44 -9.59
C LEU A 75 2.49 2.09 -11.08
N SER A 76 1.93 0.94 -11.43
CA SER A 76 1.93 0.46 -12.82
C SER A 76 0.54 -0.01 -13.23
N PRO A 77 0.07 0.32 -14.43
CA PRO A 77 -1.23 -0.12 -14.93
C PRO A 77 -1.27 -1.60 -15.33
N SER A 78 -0.14 -2.31 -15.28
CA SER A 78 -0.05 -3.73 -15.70
C SER A 78 0.23 -4.72 -14.56
N ARG A 79 0.53 -4.23 -13.35
CA ARG A 79 0.96 -5.09 -12.23
C ARG A 79 0.54 -4.51 -10.89
N HIS A 80 0.44 -5.37 -9.88
CA HIS A 80 0.23 -4.93 -8.51
C HIS A 80 1.51 -4.30 -7.98
N THR A 81 1.38 -3.19 -7.24
CA THR A 81 2.49 -2.61 -6.48
C THR A 81 2.30 -2.95 -5.01
N LEU A 82 3.26 -3.65 -4.41
CA LEU A 82 3.20 -4.05 -3.01
C LEU A 82 4.07 -3.11 -2.18
N LEU A 83 3.45 -2.24 -1.40
CA LEU A 83 4.16 -1.39 -0.44
C LEU A 83 4.41 -2.17 0.85
N ILE A 84 5.67 -2.20 1.28
CA ILE A 84 6.11 -2.92 2.48
C ILE A 84 6.85 -1.94 3.38
N PHE A 85 6.23 -1.54 4.47
CA PHE A 85 6.84 -0.64 5.45
C PHE A 85 7.77 -1.42 6.38
N ALA A 86 9.07 -1.32 6.16
CA ALA A 86 10.09 -2.05 6.90
C ALA A 86 10.12 -1.74 8.40
N SER A 87 9.54 -0.60 8.81
CA SER A 87 9.38 -0.22 10.22
C SER A 87 8.21 -0.90 10.93
N LYS A 88 7.33 -1.62 10.19
CA LYS A 88 6.09 -2.23 10.72
C LYS A 88 6.09 -3.75 10.62
N VAL A 89 6.70 -4.29 9.56
CA VAL A 89 6.71 -5.74 9.28
C VAL A 89 8.10 -6.20 8.92
N ASP A 90 8.38 -7.49 9.13
CA ASP A 90 9.58 -8.12 8.60
C ASP A 90 9.48 -8.25 7.08
N TYR A 91 10.01 -7.26 6.37
CA TYR A 91 9.97 -7.19 4.93
C TYR A 91 10.65 -8.39 4.25
N LYS A 92 11.64 -9.03 4.88
CA LYS A 92 12.34 -10.19 4.30
C LYS A 92 11.41 -11.40 4.23
N SER A 93 10.65 -11.64 5.28
CA SER A 93 9.61 -12.69 5.30
C SER A 93 8.53 -12.42 4.25
N VAL A 94 8.12 -11.16 4.08
CA VAL A 94 7.15 -10.78 3.03
C VAL A 94 7.70 -11.05 1.63
N LEU A 95 8.93 -10.60 1.34
CA LEU A 95 9.59 -10.82 0.05
C LEU A 95 9.77 -12.32 -0.25
N SER A 96 10.14 -13.11 0.75
CA SER A 96 10.25 -14.57 0.63
C SER A 96 8.91 -15.20 0.24
N ALA A 97 7.82 -14.80 0.90
CA ALA A 97 6.49 -15.34 0.65
C ALA A 97 5.96 -15.03 -0.75
N ILE A 98 6.35 -13.89 -1.32
CA ILE A 98 5.93 -13.48 -2.67
C ILE A 98 6.93 -13.83 -3.76
N SER A 99 8.03 -14.53 -3.43
CA SER A 99 9.09 -14.87 -4.38
C SER A 99 8.63 -15.76 -5.55
N SER A 100 7.50 -16.46 -5.41
CA SER A 100 6.89 -17.28 -6.46
C SER A 100 6.12 -16.48 -7.52
N TYR A 101 5.83 -15.20 -7.28
CA TYR A 101 5.12 -14.35 -8.23
C TYR A 101 6.12 -13.64 -9.15
N SER A 102 5.83 -13.61 -10.46
CA SER A 102 6.66 -12.87 -11.42
C SER A 102 6.68 -11.36 -11.13
N SER A 103 7.82 -10.72 -11.40
CA SER A 103 7.97 -9.25 -11.35
C SER A 103 7.07 -8.51 -12.35
N ASP A 104 6.53 -9.22 -13.34
CA ASP A 104 5.55 -8.69 -14.28
C ASP A 104 4.15 -8.62 -13.66
N LEU A 105 3.89 -9.33 -12.56
CA LEU A 105 2.60 -9.36 -11.85
C LEU A 105 2.64 -8.57 -10.54
N VAL A 106 3.77 -8.60 -9.84
CA VAL A 106 3.94 -7.95 -8.53
C VAL A 106 5.26 -7.18 -8.50
N LEU A 107 5.19 -5.88 -8.20
CA LEU A 107 6.33 -5.01 -7.95
C LEU A 107 6.45 -4.75 -6.44
N PRO A 108 7.44 -5.35 -5.75
CA PRO A 108 7.67 -5.09 -4.34
C PRO A 108 8.40 -3.75 -4.16
N VAL A 109 7.86 -2.89 -3.30
CA VAL A 109 8.45 -1.62 -2.91
C VAL A 109 8.63 -1.63 -1.39
N VAL A 110 9.88 -1.70 -0.93
CA VAL A 110 10.20 -1.63 0.50
C VAL A 110 10.47 -0.18 0.88
N ILE A 111 9.69 0.33 1.83
CA ILE A 111 9.74 1.71 2.30
C ILE A 111 10.40 1.72 3.68
N PHE A 112 11.53 2.41 3.76
CA PHE A 112 12.30 2.60 4.99
C PHE A 112 12.08 3.99 5.57
N PRO A 113 12.10 4.15 6.89
CA PRO A 113 12.20 5.47 7.50
C PRO A 113 13.61 6.07 7.28
N LEU A 114 13.71 7.39 7.43
CA LEU A 114 14.96 8.13 7.28
C LEU A 114 16.12 7.51 8.09
N GLY A 115 17.25 7.29 7.42
CA GLY A 115 18.49 6.77 7.98
C GLY A 115 18.48 5.27 8.27
N LYS A 116 17.46 4.53 7.82
CA LYS A 116 17.32 3.08 8.07
C LYS A 116 17.29 2.25 6.79
N ALA A 117 17.49 2.87 5.64
CA ALA A 117 17.36 2.20 4.37
C ALA A 117 18.52 1.21 4.10
N GLU A 118 18.17 0.06 3.53
CA GLU A 118 19.11 -0.98 3.11
C GLU A 118 18.99 -1.19 1.60
N ALA A 119 20.11 -1.43 0.92
CA ALA A 119 20.09 -1.77 -0.50
C ALA A 119 19.50 -3.18 -0.68
N ILE A 120 18.53 -3.33 -1.57
CA ILE A 120 17.89 -4.60 -1.89
C ILE A 120 18.09 -4.89 -3.37
N ALA A 121 18.33 -6.16 -3.71
CA ALA A 121 18.49 -6.58 -5.09
C ALA A 121 17.21 -6.42 -5.92
N SER A 122 17.39 -6.08 -7.20
CA SER A 122 16.32 -6.12 -8.22
C SER A 122 15.65 -7.50 -8.24
N PRO A 123 14.32 -7.59 -8.48
CA PRO A 123 13.39 -6.55 -8.94
C PRO A 123 12.74 -5.72 -7.84
N VAL A 124 13.19 -5.82 -6.59
CA VAL A 124 12.63 -5.05 -5.48
C VAL A 124 13.11 -3.60 -5.53
N ILE A 125 12.19 -2.66 -5.35
CA ILE A 125 12.54 -1.24 -5.20
C ILE A 125 12.66 -0.92 -3.72
N ALA A 126 13.85 -0.54 -3.27
CA ALA A 126 14.06 0.02 -1.94
C ALA A 126 13.99 1.55 -2.00
N VAL A 127 13.14 2.15 -1.17
CA VAL A 127 13.03 3.61 -1.03
C VAL A 127 13.11 4.03 0.42
N GLU A 128 13.66 5.22 0.64
CA GLU A 128 13.67 5.92 1.91
C GLU A 128 12.62 7.04 1.89
N ASP A 129 11.76 7.05 2.89
CA ASP A 129 10.78 8.11 3.11
C ASP A 129 11.39 9.21 3.98
N ARG A 130 12.10 10.14 3.33
CA ARG A 130 12.94 11.13 3.99
C ARG A 130 12.16 12.14 4.83
N GLN A 131 10.91 12.41 4.47
CA GLN A 131 10.06 13.40 5.13
C GLN A 131 8.85 12.77 5.85
N GLY A 132 8.74 11.44 5.84
CA GLY A 132 7.68 10.73 6.54
C GLY A 132 6.31 10.75 5.84
N HIS A 133 6.20 11.30 4.62
CA HIS A 133 4.90 11.45 3.93
C HIS A 133 4.24 10.10 3.67
N ALA A 134 5.01 9.08 3.29
CA ALA A 134 4.47 7.75 3.05
C ALA A 134 4.08 7.08 4.37
N HIS A 135 4.93 7.17 5.40
CA HIS A 135 4.60 6.63 6.72
C HIS A 135 3.39 7.31 7.31
N ASP A 136 3.19 8.60 7.05
CA ASP A 136 2.06 9.41 7.51
C ASP A 136 0.77 9.09 6.76
N ALA A 137 0.84 8.96 5.45
CA ALA A 137 -0.32 8.64 4.63
C ALA A 137 -0.81 7.19 4.84
N TYR A 138 0.07 6.26 5.25
CA TYR A 138 -0.24 4.84 5.39
C TYR A 138 -0.16 4.35 6.85
N LYS A 139 -0.53 5.21 7.82
CA LYS A 139 -0.57 4.87 9.26
C LYS A 139 -1.78 4.00 9.58
N GLY A 140 -1.70 2.67 9.44
CA GLY A 140 -2.76 1.79 9.93
C GLY A 140 -3.06 2.02 11.43
N PRO A 141 -4.32 1.87 11.87
CA PRO A 141 -4.63 1.96 13.29
C PRO A 141 -3.82 0.94 14.12
N ASN A 142 -3.52 1.31 15.36
CA ASN A 142 -2.79 0.48 16.32
C ASN A 142 -1.39 0.01 15.87
N ASN A 143 -0.81 0.60 14.82
CA ASN A 143 0.54 0.31 14.36
C ASN A 143 0.76 -1.15 13.87
N THR A 144 -0.32 -1.88 13.58
CA THR A 144 -0.25 -3.32 13.22
C THR A 144 -0.21 -3.58 11.72
N THR A 145 -0.58 -2.60 10.89
CA THR A 145 -0.57 -2.71 9.43
C THR A 145 0.76 -2.22 8.87
N GLY A 146 1.34 -2.98 7.94
CA GLY A 146 2.59 -2.58 7.28
C GLY A 146 2.71 -3.00 5.81
N ILE A 147 1.68 -3.65 5.26
CA ILE A 147 1.68 -4.14 3.90
C ILE A 147 0.43 -3.63 3.20
N PHE A 148 0.62 -3.01 2.03
CA PHE A 148 -0.47 -2.52 1.19
C PHE A 148 -0.29 -3.04 -0.23
N ALA A 149 -1.24 -3.85 -0.70
CA ALA A 149 -1.26 -4.29 -2.10
C ALA A 149 -2.10 -3.32 -2.92
N ILE A 150 -1.46 -2.58 -3.81
CA ILE A 150 -2.11 -1.63 -4.72
C ILE A 150 -2.34 -2.33 -6.05
N ARG A 151 -3.60 -2.31 -6.50
CA ARG A 151 -4.03 -2.85 -7.78
C ARG A 151 -3.50 -2.01 -8.95
N PRO A 152 -3.47 -2.55 -10.18
CA PRO A 152 -3.04 -1.80 -11.36
C PRO A 152 -3.87 -0.52 -11.64
N ASP A 153 -5.09 -0.42 -11.11
CA ASP A 153 -5.95 0.76 -11.21
C ASP A 153 -5.74 1.80 -10.08
N GLY A 154 -4.74 1.59 -9.22
CA GLY A 154 -4.40 2.50 -8.12
C GLY A 154 -5.27 2.37 -6.88
N VAL A 155 -6.10 1.33 -6.78
CA VAL A 155 -6.92 1.03 -5.59
C VAL A 155 -6.16 0.10 -4.66
N ILE A 156 -6.25 0.32 -3.35
CA ILE A 156 -5.73 -0.60 -2.33
C ILE A 156 -6.59 -1.86 -2.35
N GLY A 157 -6.04 -2.96 -2.84
CA GLY A 157 -6.69 -4.27 -2.80
C GLY A 157 -6.54 -4.94 -1.45
N ALA A 158 -5.41 -4.75 -0.78
CA ALA A 158 -5.18 -5.30 0.56
C ALA A 158 -4.51 -4.32 1.51
N ARG A 159 -4.97 -4.33 2.76
CA ARG A 159 -4.37 -3.66 3.91
C ARG A 159 -4.14 -4.70 5.01
N VAL A 160 -2.89 -5.10 5.22
CA VAL A 160 -2.56 -6.25 6.07
C VAL A 160 -1.30 -6.01 6.92
N GLY A 161 -1.22 -6.70 8.04
CA GLY A 161 -0.08 -6.75 8.94
C GLY A 161 0.71 -8.06 8.84
N SER A 162 0.17 -9.08 8.16
CA SER A 162 0.76 -10.41 8.10
C SER A 162 0.84 -10.99 6.69
N VAL A 163 1.80 -11.92 6.50
CA VAL A 163 1.98 -12.67 5.25
C VAL A 163 0.76 -13.54 4.94
N GLU A 164 0.10 -14.09 5.95
CA GLU A 164 -1.08 -14.94 5.78
C GLU A 164 -2.20 -14.20 5.03
N PHE A 165 -2.56 -13.01 5.51
CA PHE A 165 -3.61 -12.19 4.88
C PHE A 165 -3.19 -11.66 3.50
N LEU A 166 -1.90 -11.37 3.29
CA LEU A 166 -1.37 -11.02 1.97
C LEU A 166 -1.56 -12.17 0.97
N LEU A 167 -1.18 -13.38 1.34
CA LEU A 167 -1.31 -14.55 0.46
C LEU A 167 -2.78 -14.88 0.18
N ARG A 168 -3.67 -14.69 1.16
CA ARG A 168 -5.12 -14.83 0.97
C ARG A 168 -5.66 -13.85 -0.08
N TYR A 169 -5.18 -12.60 -0.07
CA TYR A 169 -5.51 -11.62 -1.12
C TYR A 169 -4.97 -12.08 -2.48
N PHE A 170 -3.70 -12.49 -2.58
CA PHE A 170 -3.14 -12.92 -3.85
C PHE A 170 -3.79 -14.18 -4.43
N GLN A 171 -4.26 -15.10 -3.59
CA GLN A 171 -5.02 -16.28 -4.03
C GLN A 171 -6.39 -15.94 -4.62
N SER A 172 -7.00 -14.81 -4.25
CA SER A 172 -8.27 -14.37 -4.84
C SER A 172 -8.08 -13.63 -6.18
N ILE A 173 -6.85 -13.17 -6.46
CA ILE A 173 -6.48 -12.39 -7.64
C ILE A 173 -5.81 -13.25 -8.72
N PHE A 174 -4.80 -14.04 -8.33
CA PHE A 174 -3.95 -14.78 -9.25
C PHE A 174 -4.37 -16.23 -9.30
N ILE A 175 -4.50 -16.74 -10.52
CA ILE A 175 -4.70 -18.17 -10.76
C ILE A 175 -3.35 -18.85 -10.51
N LYS A 176 -3.33 -19.86 -9.63
CA LYS A 176 -2.16 -20.74 -9.51
C LYS A 176 -1.95 -21.45 -10.84
N ALA A 177 -0.76 -21.33 -11.41
CA ALA A 177 -0.32 -22.15 -12.52
C ALA A 177 -0.28 -23.62 -12.13
#